data_AF-A0A8H2JGG4-F1
#
_entry.id   AF-A0A8H2JGG4-F1
#
_cell.length_a   1.000
_cell.length_b   1.000
_cell.length_c   1.000
_cell.angle_alpha   90.00
_cell.angle_beta   90.00
_cell.angle_gamma   90.00
#
_symmetry.space_group_name_H-M   'P 1'
#
loop_
_entity.id
_entity.type
_entity.pdbx_description
1 polymer ?
#
loop_
_entity_poly.entity_id
_entity_poly.type
_entity_poly.pdbx_seq_one_letter_code
_entity_poly.pdbx_strand_id
1 'polypeptide(L)'
;MSAALPPAAYAADCPDAQVIFARGTDEAPGPGGVGTAFINSLRTAISPKTLDVYAVDYPATTDFPTAVDGIRDARRQIVTTAAACPRTKMVLGGFSQGAAVAGFVTAGTIPDGISAAEVPAPMPPDVADHVAAVALFGKPSARFMRAIGSPSVTVGPVYQPKTTDICANNDLVCDAHGSSFDAHNSYIDSGLITQGVNFTVSQLQAGWAADALAGPAPWSSTTVQAADQAGRGQSARAATPPNTAAPAHMPASAPWLPGPEQTAPAPDAAPPQ
;
A
#
# COMPACT_ATOMS: atom_id res chain seq x y z
N MET A 1 -35.62 27.89 -12.06
CA MET A 1 -34.20 27.59 -12.35
C MET A 1 -33.75 26.59 -11.31
N SER A 2 -33.53 25.34 -11.68
CA SER A 2 -33.01 24.33 -10.75
C SER A 2 -31.51 24.55 -10.60
N ALA A 3 -31.05 24.86 -9.39
CA ALA A 3 -29.64 24.88 -9.08
C ALA A 3 -29.13 23.43 -9.07
N ALA A 4 -28.15 23.12 -9.91
CA ALA A 4 -27.44 21.86 -9.84
C ALA A 4 -26.54 21.86 -8.60
N LEU A 5 -26.70 20.86 -7.75
CA LEU A 5 -25.78 20.59 -6.64
C LEU A 5 -24.40 20.28 -7.23
N PRO A 6 -23.30 20.82 -6.69
CA PRO A 6 -21.97 20.40 -7.08
C PRO A 6 -21.80 18.90 -6.83
N PRO A 7 -21.07 18.17 -7.68
CA PRO A 7 -20.81 16.76 -7.44
C PRO A 7 -20.14 16.61 -6.08
N ALA A 8 -20.73 15.77 -5.22
CA ALA A 8 -20.07 15.34 -4.01
C ALA A 8 -18.80 14.59 -4.44
N ALA A 9 -17.63 15.10 -4.04
CA ALA A 9 -16.42 14.31 -4.09
C ALA A 9 -16.61 13.16 -3.10
N TYR A 10 -16.94 11.97 -3.62
CA TYR A 10 -16.79 10.76 -2.83
C TYR A 10 -15.31 10.66 -2.48
N ALA A 11 -14.99 10.69 -1.19
CA ALA A 11 -13.71 10.14 -0.74
C ALA A 11 -13.59 8.77 -1.42
N ALA A 12 -12.45 8.46 -2.04
CA ALA A 12 -12.21 7.12 -2.53
C ALA A 12 -12.59 6.13 -1.42
N ASP A 13 -13.34 5.07 -1.75
CA ASP A 13 -13.71 4.04 -0.78
C ASP A 13 -12.41 3.36 -0.31
N CYS A 14 -11.79 3.94 0.72
CA CYS A 14 -10.54 3.46 1.27
C CYS A 14 -10.77 2.09 1.92
N PRO A 15 -9.91 1.10 1.63
CA PRO A 15 -10.05 -0.22 2.22
C PRO A 15 -9.75 -0.17 3.72
N ASP A 16 -10.32 -1.07 4.51
CA ASP A 16 -10.00 -1.18 5.94
C ASP A 16 -8.52 -1.54 6.15
N ALA A 17 -7.96 -2.36 5.24
CA ALA A 17 -6.54 -2.68 5.20
C ALA A 17 -5.99 -2.78 3.77
N GLN A 18 -4.68 -2.54 3.62
CA GLN A 18 -3.94 -2.78 2.38
C GLN A 18 -2.71 -3.63 2.67
N VAL A 19 -2.50 -4.69 1.88
CA VAL A 19 -1.26 -5.48 1.92
C VAL A 19 -0.31 -4.97 0.84
N ILE A 20 0.90 -4.59 1.23
CA ILE A 20 2.00 -4.22 0.33
C ILE A 20 3.01 -5.36 0.39
N PHE A 21 3.04 -6.20 -0.66
CA PHE A 21 3.82 -7.44 -0.65
C PHE A 21 4.90 -7.48 -1.73
N ALA A 22 6.13 -7.76 -1.33
CA ALA A 22 7.25 -7.99 -2.24
C ALA A 22 7.51 -9.49 -2.45
N ARG A 23 7.48 -9.93 -3.71
CA ARG A 23 7.71 -11.33 -4.12
C ARG A 23 9.15 -11.79 -3.89
N GLY A 24 9.41 -13.08 -4.03
CA GLY A 24 10.75 -13.67 -4.01
C GLY A 24 11.50 -13.53 -5.35
N THR A 25 12.77 -13.91 -5.33
CA THR A 25 13.63 -13.92 -6.52
C THR A 25 13.06 -14.83 -7.62
N ASP A 26 13.13 -14.37 -8.86
CA ASP A 26 12.67 -15.03 -10.09
C ASP A 26 11.16 -15.32 -10.15
N GLU A 27 10.36 -14.79 -9.21
CA GLU A 27 8.90 -14.85 -9.31
C GLU A 27 8.38 -13.84 -10.35
N ALA A 28 7.32 -14.20 -11.07
CA ALA A 28 6.67 -13.31 -12.03
C ALA A 28 6.02 -12.09 -11.33
N PRO A 29 5.81 -10.96 -12.05
CA PRO A 29 5.14 -9.78 -11.49
C PRO A 29 3.83 -10.12 -10.76
N GLY A 30 3.63 -9.50 -9.60
CA GLY A 30 2.59 -9.86 -8.64
C GLY A 30 3.17 -10.16 -7.25
N PRO A 31 2.37 -10.66 -6.31
CA PRO A 31 2.81 -10.92 -4.94
C PRO A 31 3.60 -12.23 -4.77
N GLY A 32 3.77 -13.04 -5.82
CA GLY A 32 4.40 -14.36 -5.73
C GLY A 32 3.50 -15.43 -5.08
N GLY A 33 3.98 -16.67 -4.99
CA GLY A 33 3.24 -17.80 -4.45
C GLY A 33 2.94 -17.65 -2.96
N VAL A 34 3.98 -17.35 -2.16
CA VAL A 34 3.85 -17.12 -0.70
C VAL A 34 2.95 -15.93 -0.41
N GLY A 35 3.13 -14.82 -1.14
CA GLY A 35 2.31 -13.63 -0.98
C GLY A 35 0.85 -13.88 -1.34
N THR A 36 0.58 -14.57 -2.45
CA THR A 36 -0.79 -14.95 -2.86
C THR A 36 -1.49 -15.79 -1.78
N ALA A 37 -0.80 -16.81 -1.26
CA ALA A 37 -1.35 -17.65 -0.19
C ALA A 37 -1.68 -16.84 1.07
N PHE A 38 -0.73 -16.00 1.52
CA PHE A 38 -0.90 -15.12 2.67
C PHE A 38 -2.07 -14.14 2.49
N ILE A 39 -2.13 -13.46 1.35
CA ILE A 39 -3.17 -12.46 1.03
C ILE A 39 -4.56 -13.10 1.01
N ASN A 40 -4.71 -14.26 0.37
CA ASN A 40 -5.99 -14.95 0.28
C ASN A 40 -6.49 -15.39 1.66
N SER A 41 -5.61 -16.03 2.45
CA SER A 41 -5.95 -16.44 3.81
C SER A 41 -6.26 -15.24 4.72
N LEU A 42 -5.50 -14.14 4.62
CA LEU A 42 -5.74 -12.93 5.38
C LEU A 42 -7.10 -12.30 5.02
N ARG A 43 -7.41 -12.21 3.72
CA ARG A 43 -8.70 -11.67 3.23
C ARG A 43 -9.89 -12.43 3.82
N THR A 44 -9.80 -13.76 3.88
CA THR A 44 -10.83 -14.59 4.52
C THR A 44 -10.89 -14.32 6.03
N ALA A 45 -9.74 -14.25 6.70
CA ALA A 45 -9.66 -14.13 8.15
C ALA A 45 -10.17 -12.78 8.69
N ILE A 46 -10.10 -11.70 7.91
CA ILE A 46 -10.54 -10.36 8.34
C ILE A 46 -11.97 -10.01 7.89
N SER A 47 -12.63 -10.86 7.12
CA SER A 47 -14.01 -10.62 6.67
C SER A 47 -14.94 -10.26 7.84
N PRO A 48 -15.80 -9.23 7.74
CA PRO A 48 -16.20 -8.51 6.52
C PRO A 48 -15.34 -7.29 6.16
N LYS A 49 -14.15 -7.11 6.77
CA LYS A 49 -13.25 -5.99 6.45
C LYS A 49 -12.74 -6.08 5.01
N THR A 50 -12.60 -4.93 4.38
CA THR A 50 -12.11 -4.81 3.00
C THR A 50 -10.58 -4.85 2.95
N LEU A 51 -10.03 -5.61 2.01
CA LEU A 51 -8.59 -5.77 1.81
C LEU A 51 -8.19 -5.38 0.38
N ASP A 52 -7.37 -4.35 0.27
CA ASP A 52 -6.66 -4.03 -0.98
C ASP A 52 -5.27 -4.66 -0.99
N VAL A 53 -4.71 -4.80 -2.19
CA VAL A 53 -3.41 -5.45 -2.41
C VAL A 53 -2.59 -4.61 -3.37
N TYR A 54 -1.38 -4.30 -2.95
CA TYR A 54 -0.35 -3.74 -3.79
C TYR A 54 0.83 -4.71 -3.87
N ALA A 55 1.08 -5.23 -5.07
CA ALA A 55 2.29 -6.00 -5.35
C ALA A 55 3.42 -5.02 -5.63
N VAL A 56 4.52 -5.11 -4.87
CA VAL A 56 5.69 -4.25 -5.05
C VAL A 56 6.27 -4.47 -6.44
N ASP A 57 6.39 -3.39 -7.20
CA ASP A 57 6.90 -3.41 -8.57
C ASP A 57 8.41 -3.20 -8.57
N TYR A 58 9.13 -4.28 -8.87
CA TYR A 58 10.58 -4.29 -8.92
C TYR A 58 11.07 -5.54 -9.67
N PRO A 59 12.35 -5.61 -10.08
CA PRO A 59 12.84 -6.69 -10.94
C PRO A 59 12.74 -8.10 -10.33
N ALA A 60 12.95 -8.23 -9.03
CA ALA A 60 13.03 -9.50 -8.31
C ALA A 60 13.99 -10.52 -8.94
N THR A 61 15.17 -10.10 -9.39
CA THR A 61 16.15 -10.97 -10.07
C THR A 61 17.30 -11.35 -9.12
N THR A 62 18.21 -12.18 -9.60
CA THR A 62 19.47 -12.51 -8.89
C THR A 62 20.49 -11.37 -8.86
N ASP A 63 20.24 -10.25 -9.57
CA ASP A 63 20.97 -9.00 -9.39
C ASP A 63 20.49 -8.28 -8.12
N PHE A 64 20.84 -8.84 -6.95
CA PHE A 64 20.35 -8.38 -5.65
C PHE A 64 20.42 -6.87 -5.40
N PRO A 65 21.44 -6.12 -5.87
CA PRO A 65 21.46 -4.67 -5.79
C PRO A 65 20.20 -3.98 -6.34
N THR A 66 19.52 -4.53 -7.36
CA THR A 66 18.28 -3.93 -7.89
C THR A 66 17.09 -4.05 -6.94
N ALA A 67 17.18 -4.81 -5.84
CA ALA A 67 16.14 -4.87 -4.82
C ALA A 67 15.84 -3.50 -4.19
N VAL A 68 16.78 -2.54 -4.28
CA VAL A 68 16.56 -1.15 -3.85
C VAL A 68 15.38 -0.49 -4.57
N ASP A 69 15.07 -0.89 -5.80
CA ASP A 69 13.91 -0.38 -6.53
C ASP A 69 12.60 -0.82 -5.85
N GLY A 70 12.55 -2.04 -5.32
CA GLY A 70 11.42 -2.50 -4.51
C GLY A 70 11.28 -1.72 -3.20
N ILE A 71 12.39 -1.29 -2.59
CA ILE A 71 12.35 -0.44 -1.38
C ILE A 71 11.73 0.93 -1.71
N ARG A 72 12.16 1.54 -2.83
CA ARG A 72 11.60 2.81 -3.34
C ARG A 72 10.12 2.69 -3.67
N ASP A 73 9.75 1.61 -4.35
CA ASP A 73 8.39 1.34 -4.78
C ASP A 73 7.43 1.13 -3.59
N ALA A 74 7.79 0.24 -2.68
CA ALA A 74 7.03 -0.01 -1.46
C ALA A 74 6.91 1.25 -0.60
N ARG A 75 7.99 2.02 -0.41
CA ARG A 75 7.94 3.30 0.32
C ARG A 75 6.96 4.27 -0.33
N ARG A 76 7.02 4.42 -1.65
CA ARG A 76 6.12 5.32 -2.41
C ARG A 76 4.67 4.92 -2.17
N GLN A 77 4.36 3.63 -2.22
CA GLN A 77 3.01 3.15 -1.95
C GLN A 77 2.57 3.43 -0.52
N ILE A 78 3.43 3.17 0.48
CA ILE A 78 3.11 3.43 1.89
C ILE A 78 2.76 4.91 2.12
N VAL A 79 3.59 5.82 1.61
CA VAL A 79 3.36 7.27 1.73
C VAL A 79 2.09 7.68 1.00
N THR A 80 1.85 7.13 -0.18
CA THR A 80 0.64 7.40 -0.98
C THR A 80 -0.62 6.97 -0.23
N THR A 81 -0.63 5.75 0.31
CA THR A 81 -1.77 5.20 1.07
C THR A 81 -1.98 5.96 2.37
N ALA A 82 -0.92 6.30 3.11
CA ALA A 82 -1.06 7.10 4.34
C ALA A 82 -1.70 8.47 4.07
N ALA A 83 -1.35 9.12 2.96
CA ALA A 83 -1.89 10.42 2.58
C ALA A 83 -3.33 10.33 2.04
N ALA A 84 -3.61 9.38 1.14
CA ALA A 84 -4.91 9.24 0.51
C ALA A 84 -5.96 8.58 1.42
N CYS A 85 -5.53 7.65 2.26
CA CYS A 85 -6.37 6.79 3.08
C CYS A 85 -5.80 6.65 4.51
N PRO A 86 -5.81 7.72 5.32
CA PRO A 86 -5.16 7.72 6.64
C PRO A 86 -5.77 6.73 7.65
N ARG A 87 -6.97 6.20 7.40
CA ARG A 87 -7.59 5.17 8.25
C ARG A 87 -7.32 3.73 7.76
N THR A 88 -6.77 3.56 6.57
CA THR A 88 -6.38 2.22 6.07
C THR A 88 -5.19 1.73 6.88
N LYS A 89 -5.31 0.52 7.44
CA LYS A 89 -4.19 -0.16 8.10
C LYS A 89 -3.34 -0.89 7.07
N MET A 90 -2.06 -0.55 6.99
CA MET A 90 -1.14 -1.19 6.06
C MET A 90 -0.47 -2.42 6.68
N VAL A 91 -0.35 -3.48 5.91
CA VAL A 91 0.43 -4.67 6.22
C VAL A 91 1.57 -4.74 5.22
N LEU A 92 2.80 -4.74 5.71
CA LEU A 92 3.96 -4.95 4.85
C LEU A 92 4.32 -6.43 4.86
N GLY A 93 4.63 -6.99 3.72
CA GLY A 93 5.03 -8.39 3.64
C GLY A 93 6.07 -8.63 2.58
N GLY A 94 6.78 -9.74 2.73
CA GLY A 94 7.62 -10.22 1.65
C GLY A 94 8.12 -11.62 1.90
N PHE A 95 8.59 -12.24 0.81
CA PHE A 95 9.21 -13.56 0.83
C PHE A 95 10.65 -13.48 0.29
N SER A 96 11.61 -14.13 0.97
CA SER A 96 13.01 -14.22 0.51
C SER A 96 13.63 -12.83 0.24
N GLN A 97 14.06 -12.53 -0.99
CA GLN A 97 14.50 -11.19 -1.38
C GLN A 97 13.44 -10.10 -1.09
N GLY A 98 12.15 -10.38 -1.32
CA GLY A 98 11.07 -9.48 -0.96
C GLY A 98 10.91 -9.27 0.54
N ALA A 99 11.25 -10.26 1.37
CA ALA A 99 11.33 -10.08 2.82
C ALA A 99 12.49 -9.15 3.22
N ALA A 100 13.60 -9.17 2.46
CA ALA A 100 14.65 -8.17 2.62
C ALA A 100 14.17 -6.77 2.19
N VAL A 101 13.43 -6.64 1.09
CA VAL A 101 12.81 -5.38 0.66
C VAL A 101 11.91 -4.81 1.77
N ALA A 102 10.94 -5.59 2.26
CA ALA A 102 10.05 -5.16 3.34
C ALA A 102 10.82 -4.83 4.64
N GLY A 103 11.87 -5.60 4.96
CA GLY A 103 12.75 -5.34 6.10
C GLY A 103 13.52 -4.02 5.98
N PHE A 104 14.04 -3.68 4.80
CA PHE A 104 14.73 -2.40 4.59
C PHE A 104 13.77 -1.20 4.52
N VAL A 105 12.56 -1.37 3.98
CA VAL A 105 11.52 -0.33 4.02
C VAL A 105 11.19 0.08 5.46
N THR A 106 11.31 -0.86 6.40
CA THR A 106 11.05 -0.67 7.83
C THR A 106 12.31 -0.38 8.64
N ALA A 107 13.46 -0.17 7.99
CA ALA A 107 14.70 0.16 8.69
C ALA A 107 14.63 1.55 9.33
N GLY A 108 15.18 1.67 10.54
CA GLY A 108 15.25 2.93 11.28
C GLY A 108 16.43 3.82 10.88
N THR A 109 17.41 3.25 10.17
CA THR A 109 18.65 3.91 9.74
C THR A 109 19.08 3.38 8.38
N ILE A 110 19.89 4.16 7.68
CA ILE A 110 20.61 3.69 6.49
C ILE A 110 21.76 2.78 6.98
N PRO A 111 21.97 1.59 6.39
CA PRO A 111 23.09 0.73 6.76
C PRO A 111 24.45 1.39 6.56
N ASP A 112 25.42 1.03 7.42
CA ASP A 112 26.79 1.54 7.31
C ASP A 112 27.40 1.24 5.93
N GLY A 113 28.14 2.21 5.38
CA GLY A 113 28.80 2.08 4.07
C GLY A 113 27.88 2.28 2.87
N ILE A 114 26.59 2.52 3.06
CA ILE A 114 25.64 2.86 1.99
C ILE A 114 25.43 4.38 1.95
N SER A 115 25.49 4.98 0.76
CA SER A 115 25.24 6.41 0.60
C SER A 115 23.75 6.72 0.77
N ALA A 116 23.43 7.81 1.49
CA ALA A 116 22.05 8.29 1.62
C ALA A 116 21.43 8.72 0.28
N ALA A 117 22.23 8.97 -0.76
CA ALA A 117 21.74 9.24 -2.10
C ALA A 117 21.28 7.97 -2.84
N GLU A 118 21.73 6.79 -2.41
CA GLU A 118 21.49 5.52 -3.10
C GLU A 118 20.24 4.80 -2.58
N VAL A 119 19.78 5.09 -1.37
CA VAL A 119 18.63 4.40 -0.77
C VAL A 119 17.60 5.39 -0.24
N PRO A 120 16.32 5.01 -0.15
CA PRO A 120 15.34 5.85 0.53
C PRO A 120 15.74 6.10 1.99
N ALA A 121 15.48 7.32 2.47
CA ALA A 121 15.57 7.62 3.90
C ALA A 121 14.61 6.73 4.70
N PRO A 122 14.82 6.55 6.02
CA PRO A 122 13.84 5.90 6.90
C PRO A 122 12.43 6.48 6.80
N MET A 123 11.41 5.69 7.12
CA MET A 123 10.02 6.15 7.10
C MET A 123 9.79 7.23 8.19
N PRO A 124 9.11 8.34 7.87
CA PRO A 124 8.65 9.28 8.89
C PRO A 124 7.77 8.57 9.94
N PRO A 125 7.88 8.89 11.24
CA PRO A 125 7.11 8.21 12.30
C PRO A 125 5.59 8.26 12.10
N ASP A 126 5.05 9.40 11.65
CA ASP A 126 3.63 9.58 11.36
C ASP A 126 3.15 8.63 10.26
N VAL A 127 3.96 8.44 9.20
CA VAL A 127 3.66 7.46 8.14
C VAL A 127 3.78 6.03 8.67
N ALA A 128 4.77 5.77 9.54
CA ALA A 128 5.00 4.45 10.14
C ALA A 128 3.85 3.99 11.03
N ASP A 129 3.10 4.90 11.64
CA ASP A 129 1.93 4.60 12.50
C ASP A 129 0.75 4.01 11.72
N HIS A 130 0.68 4.24 10.41
CA HIS A 130 -0.35 3.62 9.55
C HIS A 130 -0.07 2.14 9.24
N VAL A 131 1.16 1.66 9.46
CA VAL A 131 1.51 0.25 9.31
C VAL A 131 1.11 -0.51 10.57
N ALA A 132 0.18 -1.44 10.45
CA ALA A 132 -0.27 -2.28 11.56
C ALA A 132 0.61 -3.52 11.75
N ALA A 133 1.14 -4.10 10.68
CA ALA A 133 1.91 -5.34 10.76
C ALA A 133 3.00 -5.42 9.68
N VAL A 134 4.05 -6.20 9.98
CA VAL A 134 5.08 -6.61 9.03
C VAL A 134 5.22 -8.14 9.11
N ALA A 135 5.02 -8.84 8.00
CA ALA A 135 5.11 -10.30 7.91
C ALA A 135 6.24 -10.71 6.96
N LEU A 136 7.35 -11.18 7.52
CA LEU A 136 8.56 -11.51 6.77
C LEU A 136 8.69 -13.04 6.68
N PHE A 137 8.58 -13.58 5.48
CA PHE A 137 8.71 -15.01 5.22
C PHE A 137 10.10 -15.28 4.63
N GLY A 138 10.90 -16.12 5.28
CA GLY A 138 12.25 -16.45 4.81
C GLY A 138 13.16 -15.24 4.69
N LYS A 139 13.05 -14.27 5.62
CA LYS A 139 13.93 -13.10 5.62
C LYS A 139 15.40 -13.53 5.70
N PRO A 140 16.25 -13.12 4.75
CA PRO A 140 17.65 -13.49 4.76
C PRO A 140 18.36 -13.22 6.08
N SER A 141 19.14 -14.20 6.52
CA SER A 141 20.03 -14.09 7.67
C SER A 141 21.21 -13.17 7.34
N ALA A 142 21.88 -12.66 8.38
CA ALA A 142 23.13 -11.91 8.19
C ALA A 142 24.21 -12.76 7.47
N ARG A 143 24.18 -14.09 7.64
CA ARG A 143 25.07 -15.02 6.91
C ARG A 143 24.79 -14.96 5.41
N PHE A 144 23.53 -15.09 5.02
CA PHE A 144 23.13 -15.05 3.62
C PHE A 144 23.43 -13.68 3.00
N MET A 145 23.07 -12.59 3.69
CA MET A 145 23.33 -11.23 3.21
C MET A 145 24.82 -10.97 2.97
N ARG A 146 25.71 -11.41 3.87
CA ARG A 146 27.16 -11.34 3.65
C ARG A 146 27.63 -12.14 2.43
N ALA A 147 27.06 -13.32 2.20
CA ALA A 147 27.43 -14.17 1.05
C ALA A 147 27.09 -13.51 -0.30
N ILE A 148 26.02 -12.70 -0.35
CA ILE A 148 25.62 -11.95 -1.55
C ILE A 148 26.14 -10.50 -1.57
N GLY A 149 27.05 -10.14 -0.66
CA GLY A 149 27.63 -8.79 -0.60
C GLY A 149 26.64 -7.67 -0.25
N SER A 150 25.51 -8.00 0.40
CA SER A 150 24.48 -7.03 0.78
C SER A 150 24.51 -6.73 2.28
N PRO A 151 24.03 -5.53 2.71
CA PRO A 151 23.90 -5.20 4.13
C PRO A 151 22.97 -6.16 4.87
N SER A 152 23.13 -6.30 6.19
CA SER A 152 22.17 -7.07 6.98
C SER A 152 20.81 -6.37 7.03
N VAL A 153 19.72 -7.15 6.96
CA VAL A 153 18.35 -6.64 7.05
C VAL A 153 18.00 -6.43 8.53
N THR A 154 17.79 -5.17 8.93
CA THR A 154 17.41 -4.82 10.31
C THR A 154 16.13 -3.99 10.32
N VAL A 155 15.09 -4.55 10.94
CA VAL A 155 13.81 -3.86 11.17
C VAL A 155 13.99 -2.83 12.27
N GLY A 156 13.55 -1.59 12.01
CA GLY A 156 13.66 -0.47 12.92
C GLY A 156 12.77 -0.60 14.16
N PRO A 157 13.12 0.06 15.29
CA PRO A 157 12.43 -0.10 16.57
C PRO A 157 10.91 0.14 16.55
N VAL A 158 10.44 1.07 15.71
CA VAL A 158 9.00 1.38 15.57
C VAL A 158 8.22 0.21 14.96
N TYR A 159 8.87 -0.62 14.16
CA TYR A 159 8.24 -1.76 13.49
C TYR A 159 8.44 -3.08 14.24
N GLN A 160 9.53 -3.25 15.00
CA GLN A 160 9.81 -4.47 15.76
C GLN A 160 8.62 -5.06 16.54
N PRO A 161 7.83 -4.32 17.33
CA PRO A 161 6.71 -4.89 18.09
C PRO A 161 5.55 -5.38 17.19
N LYS A 162 5.53 -4.96 15.93
CA LYS A 162 4.53 -5.32 14.93
C LYS A 162 5.09 -6.15 13.78
N THR A 163 6.27 -6.75 13.97
CA THR A 163 6.90 -7.63 12.98
C THR A 163 6.87 -9.08 13.43
N THR A 164 6.51 -9.97 12.51
CA THR A 164 6.79 -11.41 12.62
C THR A 164 7.84 -11.80 11.58
N ASP A 165 8.88 -12.51 12.03
CA ASP A 165 9.93 -13.08 11.19
C ASP A 165 9.75 -14.59 11.20
N ILE A 166 9.33 -15.13 10.07
CA ILE A 166 8.91 -16.52 9.89
C ILE A 166 9.99 -17.21 9.07
N CYS A 167 10.66 -18.17 9.68
CA CYS A 167 11.75 -18.92 9.06
C CYS A 167 11.41 -20.41 9.12
N ALA A 168 11.39 -21.07 7.97
CA ALA A 168 11.24 -22.52 7.90
C ALA A 168 12.47 -23.20 8.52
N ASN A 169 12.25 -24.32 9.21
CA ASN A 169 13.33 -25.06 9.83
C ASN A 169 14.36 -25.52 8.77
N ASN A 170 15.65 -25.29 9.03
CA ASN A 170 16.76 -25.61 8.14
C ASN A 170 16.81 -24.82 6.80
N ASP A 171 16.03 -23.75 6.68
CA ASP A 171 16.06 -22.86 5.52
C ASP A 171 17.43 -22.16 5.38
N LEU A 172 18.13 -22.43 4.28
CA LEU A 172 19.47 -21.88 4.00
C LEU A 172 19.51 -20.33 4.00
N VAL A 173 18.40 -19.69 3.65
CA VAL A 173 18.32 -18.23 3.47
C VAL A 173 18.16 -17.54 4.82
N CYS A 174 17.16 -17.91 5.62
CA CYS A 174 16.81 -17.21 6.85
C CYS A 174 17.48 -17.76 8.12
N ASP A 175 17.87 -19.04 8.13
CA ASP A 175 18.56 -19.64 9.27
C ASP A 175 20.08 -19.47 9.10
N ALA A 176 20.75 -18.95 10.14
CA ALA A 176 22.21 -18.80 10.16
C ALA A 176 22.96 -20.15 10.13
N HIS A 177 22.29 -21.25 10.45
CA HIS A 177 22.81 -22.61 10.41
C HIS A 177 22.08 -23.51 9.40
N GLY A 178 21.03 -23.01 8.76
CA GLY A 178 20.26 -23.75 7.76
C GLY A 178 21.11 -24.16 6.56
N SER A 179 20.69 -25.21 5.86
CA SER A 179 21.43 -25.76 4.72
C SER A 179 20.55 -26.21 3.56
N SER A 180 19.23 -25.99 3.60
CA SER A 180 18.28 -26.51 2.62
C SER A 180 17.55 -25.40 1.87
N PHE A 181 17.66 -25.42 0.54
CA PHE A 181 16.80 -24.61 -0.33
C PHE A 181 15.39 -25.19 -0.48
N ASP A 182 15.20 -26.51 -0.33
CA ASP A 182 13.87 -27.10 -0.32
C ASP A 182 13.05 -26.62 0.87
N ALA A 183 13.69 -26.47 2.04
CA ALA A 183 13.07 -25.84 3.21
C ALA A 183 12.67 -24.38 2.90
N HIS A 184 13.48 -23.65 2.15
CA HIS A 184 13.16 -22.28 1.72
C HIS A 184 11.91 -22.20 0.84
N ASN A 185 11.56 -23.28 0.14
CA ASN A 185 10.38 -23.34 -0.73
C ASN A 185 9.14 -23.93 -0.02
N SER A 186 9.21 -24.23 1.27
CA SER A 186 8.18 -25.01 1.98
C SER A 186 7.08 -24.18 2.68
N TYR A 187 7.10 -22.85 2.60
CA TYR A 187 6.26 -21.97 3.43
C TYR A 187 4.76 -22.20 3.27
N ILE A 188 4.30 -22.52 2.05
CA ILE A 188 2.88 -22.74 1.75
C ILE A 188 2.37 -24.03 2.41
N ASP A 189 3.18 -25.09 2.39
CA ASP A 189 2.76 -26.44 2.80
C ASP A 189 3.08 -26.76 4.28
N SER A 190 3.80 -25.87 4.97
CA SER A 190 4.30 -26.06 6.34
C SER A 190 3.46 -25.36 7.42
N GLY A 191 2.34 -24.75 7.06
CA GLY A 191 1.48 -23.99 7.99
C GLY A 191 2.05 -22.63 8.40
N LEU A 192 3.21 -22.25 7.86
CA LEU A 192 3.86 -20.97 8.14
C LEU A 192 3.07 -19.77 7.59
N ILE A 193 2.30 -19.96 6.50
CA ILE A 193 1.33 -18.95 6.04
C ILE A 193 0.31 -18.63 7.15
N THR A 194 -0.27 -19.66 7.76
CA THR A 194 -1.26 -19.50 8.85
C THR A 194 -0.66 -18.77 10.06
N GLN A 195 0.61 -19.06 10.41
CA GLN A 195 1.32 -18.34 11.46
C GLN A 195 1.40 -16.83 11.16
N GLY A 196 1.78 -16.47 9.93
CA GLY A 196 1.85 -15.07 9.51
C GLY A 196 0.48 -14.38 9.49
N VAL A 197 -0.55 -15.08 9.02
CA VAL A 197 -1.94 -14.57 9.01
C VAL A 197 -2.42 -14.31 10.44
N ASN A 198 -2.25 -15.25 11.36
CA ASN A 198 -2.72 -15.11 12.74
C ASN A 198 -2.07 -13.91 13.44
N PHE A 199 -0.76 -13.72 13.28
CA PHE A 199 -0.07 -12.55 13.80
C PHE A 199 -0.63 -11.26 13.19
N THR A 200 -0.78 -11.22 11.86
CA THR A 200 -1.26 -10.05 11.12
C THR A 200 -2.68 -9.67 11.53
N VAL A 201 -3.58 -10.65 11.68
CA VAL A 201 -4.96 -10.44 12.14
C VAL A 201 -4.97 -9.82 13.53
N SER A 202 -4.15 -10.32 14.46
CA SER A 202 -4.07 -9.76 15.82
C SER A 202 -3.65 -8.29 15.81
N GLN A 203 -2.66 -7.94 15.00
CA GLN A 203 -2.19 -6.56 14.88
C GLN A 203 -3.21 -5.64 14.21
N LEU A 204 -3.89 -6.10 13.15
CA LEU A 204 -4.96 -5.35 12.50
C LEU A 204 -6.12 -5.09 13.46
N GLN A 205 -6.54 -6.10 14.22
CA GLN A 205 -7.59 -5.97 15.23
C GLN A 205 -7.21 -4.94 16.31
N ALA A 206 -5.97 -4.99 16.80
CA ALA A 206 -5.47 -3.99 17.76
C ALA A 206 -5.49 -2.58 17.17
N GLY A 207 -5.05 -2.42 15.92
CA GLY A 207 -5.05 -1.13 15.22
C GLY A 207 -6.45 -0.56 15.02
N TRP A 208 -7.41 -1.38 14.57
CA TRP A 208 -8.80 -0.93 14.40
C TRP A 208 -9.50 -0.65 15.73
N ALA A 209 -9.18 -1.41 16.79
CA ALA A 209 -9.70 -1.14 18.13
C ALA A 209 -9.20 0.21 18.66
N ALA A 210 -7.91 0.53 18.45
CA ALA A 210 -7.35 1.84 18.81
C ALA A 210 -8.05 2.99 18.06
N ASP A 211 -8.29 2.84 16.75
CA ASP A 211 -9.01 3.85 15.96
C ASP A 211 -10.46 4.04 16.45
N ALA A 212 -11.13 2.96 16.84
CA ALA A 212 -12.49 3.01 17.37
C ALA A 212 -12.55 3.80 18.69
N LEU A 213 -11.51 3.71 19.52
CA LEU A 213 -11.39 4.45 20.78
C LEU A 213 -11.00 5.92 20.58
N ALA A 214 -10.20 6.23 19.55
CA ALA A 214 -9.79 7.59 19.23
C ALA A 214 -10.97 8.47 18.73
N GLY A 215 -12.03 7.84 18.21
CA GLY A 215 -13.20 8.54 17.70
C GLY A 215 -12.95 9.28 16.37
N PRO A 216 -13.98 9.88 15.76
CA PRO A 216 -13.82 10.66 14.54
C PRO A 216 -12.94 11.89 14.80
N ALA A 217 -12.04 12.20 13.88
CA ALA A 217 -11.17 13.36 13.97
C ALA A 217 -11.99 14.65 14.19
N PRO A 218 -11.50 15.63 14.98
CA PRO A 218 -12.26 16.80 15.42
C PRO A 218 -12.76 17.71 14.27
N TRP A 219 -12.23 17.57 13.05
CA TRP A 219 -12.71 18.30 11.87
C TRP A 219 -13.99 17.72 11.25
N SER A 220 -14.40 16.50 11.62
CA SER A 220 -15.66 15.89 11.15
C SER A 220 -16.90 16.37 11.90
N SER A 221 -16.74 17.12 13.00
CA SER A 221 -17.85 17.61 13.83
C SER A 221 -18.49 18.89 13.28
N THR A 222 -17.80 19.63 12.40
CA THR A 222 -18.27 20.95 11.95
C THR A 222 -19.49 20.87 11.01
N THR A 223 -19.71 19.75 10.33
CA THR A 223 -20.80 19.61 9.34
C THR A 223 -22.14 19.18 9.94
N VAL A 224 -22.17 18.53 11.11
CA VAL A 224 -23.42 18.05 11.71
C VAL A 224 -24.15 19.15 12.50
N GLN A 225 -23.43 20.13 13.05
CA GLN A 225 -24.06 21.25 13.77
C GLN A 225 -24.64 22.36 12.88
N ALA A 226 -24.26 22.43 11.60
CA ALA A 226 -24.80 23.42 10.67
C ALA A 226 -26.24 23.09 10.20
N ALA A 227 -26.60 21.80 10.18
CA ALA A 227 -27.93 21.38 9.75
C ALA A 227 -29.03 21.62 10.82
N ASP A 228 -28.66 21.57 12.11
CA ASP A 228 -29.61 21.69 13.21
C ASP A 228 -29.97 23.15 13.55
N GLN A 229 -29.13 24.10 13.13
CA GLN A 229 -29.36 25.55 13.26
C GLN A 229 -30.27 26.11 12.15
N ALA A 230 -30.32 25.47 10.97
CA ALA A 230 -31.14 25.93 9.84
C ALA A 230 -32.64 25.61 10.00
N GLY A 231 -33.03 24.77 10.97
CA GLY A 231 -34.43 24.39 11.22
C GLY A 231 -35.22 25.33 12.15
N ARG A 232 -34.58 26.33 12.76
CA ARG A 232 -35.22 27.26 13.72
C ARG A 232 -34.96 28.73 13.36
N GLY A 233 -35.42 29.17 12.20
CA GLY A 233 -35.21 30.54 11.75
C GLY A 233 -36.26 31.05 10.76
N GLN A 234 -37.41 31.48 11.31
CA GLN A 234 -38.24 32.61 10.88
C GLN A 234 -38.76 32.68 9.42
N SER A 235 -40.08 32.56 9.30
CA SER A 235 -40.90 33.05 8.19
C SER A 235 -40.56 34.50 7.82
N ALA A 236 -40.17 34.73 6.57
CA ALA A 236 -40.22 36.05 5.95
C ALA A 236 -40.89 35.96 4.56
N ARG A 237 -41.77 36.93 4.31
CA ARG A 237 -42.77 37.00 3.24
C ARG A 237 -42.16 37.17 1.84
N ALA A 238 -42.93 36.70 0.87
CA ALA A 238 -42.73 36.86 -0.56
C ALA A 238 -42.66 38.33 -1.03
N ALA A 239 -41.80 38.59 -2.01
CA ALA A 239 -41.84 39.79 -2.84
C ALA A 239 -41.72 39.41 -4.34
N THR A 240 -42.64 39.97 -5.13
CA THR A 240 -42.87 39.75 -6.57
C THR A 240 -41.83 40.47 -7.44
N PRO A 241 -41.44 39.97 -8.63
CA PRO A 241 -40.47 40.63 -9.51
C PRO A 241 -41.15 41.53 -10.56
N PRO A 242 -40.47 42.58 -11.08
CA PRO A 242 -40.90 43.27 -12.29
C PRO A 242 -40.21 42.72 -13.54
N ASN A 243 -40.97 42.83 -14.62
CA ASN A 243 -40.76 42.36 -15.98
C ASN A 243 -39.95 43.39 -16.80
N THR A 244 -38.97 42.96 -17.59
CA THR A 244 -38.47 43.74 -18.75
C THR A 244 -37.90 42.84 -19.82
N ALA A 245 -38.13 43.25 -21.07
CA ALA A 245 -38.16 42.46 -22.28
C ALA A 245 -36.79 42.12 -22.90
N ALA A 246 -36.82 41.11 -23.77
CA ALA A 246 -35.73 40.67 -24.64
C ALA A 246 -35.47 41.64 -25.81
N PRO A 247 -34.31 41.49 -26.48
CA PRO A 247 -34.33 41.46 -27.95
C PRO A 247 -33.68 40.21 -28.53
N ALA A 248 -34.17 39.83 -29.70
CA ALA A 248 -33.72 38.74 -30.56
C ALA A 248 -32.39 39.07 -31.28
N HIS A 249 -31.57 38.04 -31.52
CA HIS A 249 -31.10 37.61 -32.86
C HIS A 249 -29.88 36.66 -32.73
N MET A 250 -30.01 35.46 -33.32
CA MET A 250 -28.90 34.59 -33.72
C MET A 250 -28.20 35.19 -34.96
N PRO A 251 -26.92 34.86 -35.23
CA PRO A 251 -26.68 33.72 -36.13
C PRO A 251 -25.55 32.78 -35.67
N ALA A 252 -25.60 31.58 -36.25
CA ALA A 252 -24.64 30.48 -36.13
C ALA A 252 -23.26 30.80 -36.74
N SER A 253 -22.19 30.17 -36.22
CA SER A 253 -21.19 29.36 -36.96
C SER A 253 -19.85 29.18 -36.20
N ALA A 254 -19.53 27.92 -35.88
CA ALA A 254 -18.20 27.25 -35.90
C ALA A 254 -17.05 27.70 -34.95
N PRO A 255 -15.96 26.90 -34.78
CA PRO A 255 -15.77 25.46 -34.96
C PRO A 255 -15.17 24.73 -33.71
N TRP A 256 -15.28 23.40 -33.74
CA TRP A 256 -14.64 22.44 -32.85
C TRP A 256 -13.10 22.57 -32.79
N LEU A 257 -12.54 22.45 -31.58
CA LEU A 257 -11.11 22.23 -31.35
C LEU A 257 -10.82 20.72 -31.31
N PRO A 258 -9.77 20.24 -32.01
CA PRO A 258 -9.41 18.82 -32.03
C PRO A 258 -8.73 18.38 -30.73
N GLY A 259 -9.11 17.20 -30.23
CA GLY A 259 -8.42 16.51 -29.14
C GLY A 259 -7.09 15.90 -29.58
N PRO A 260 -6.20 15.55 -28.63
CA PRO A 260 -4.87 15.02 -28.94
C PRO A 260 -4.93 13.61 -29.56
N GLU A 261 -4.16 13.43 -30.63
CA GLU A 261 -3.97 12.20 -31.40
C GLU A 261 -3.43 11.03 -30.56
N GLN A 262 -4.03 9.86 -30.75
CA GLN A 262 -3.50 8.57 -30.30
C GLN A 262 -2.51 8.05 -31.35
N THR A 263 -1.23 7.93 -30.99
CA THR A 263 -0.22 7.25 -31.80
C THR A 263 -0.46 5.74 -31.81
N ALA A 264 -0.53 5.17 -33.01
CA ALA A 264 -0.64 3.72 -33.25
C ALA A 264 0.68 2.98 -32.95
N PRO A 265 0.63 1.69 -32.58
CA PRO A 265 1.82 0.87 -32.36
C PRO A 265 2.52 0.47 -33.67
N ALA A 266 3.85 0.34 -33.62
CA ALA A 266 4.71 -0.09 -34.73
C ALA A 266 4.53 -1.60 -35.02
N PRO A 267 4.69 -2.05 -36.29
CA PRO A 267 4.59 -3.47 -36.64
C PRO A 267 5.84 -4.27 -36.28
N ASP A 268 5.62 -5.53 -35.90
CA ASP A 268 6.62 -6.54 -35.53
C ASP A 268 7.66 -6.82 -36.63
N ALA A 269 8.92 -6.99 -36.23
CA ALA A 269 10.00 -7.48 -37.08
C ALA A 269 9.93 -9.01 -37.23
N ALA A 270 9.99 -9.50 -38.47
CA ALA A 270 10.03 -10.93 -38.79
C ALA A 270 11.37 -11.60 -38.38
N PRO A 271 11.38 -12.91 -38.05
CA PRO A 271 12.58 -13.62 -37.63
C PRO A 271 13.47 -14.03 -38.83
N PRO A 272 14.81 -14.15 -38.64
CA PRO A 272 15.72 -14.63 -39.67
C PRO A 272 15.68 -16.16 -39.82
N GLN A 273 15.97 -16.61 -41.04
CA GLN A 273 16.13 -18.00 -41.48
C GLN A 273 17.37 -18.67 -40.88
#